data_AF-A0A0G0L827-F1
#
_entry.id   AF-A0A0G0L827-F1
#
_cell.length_a   1.000
_cell.length_b   1.000
_cell.length_c   1.000
_cell.angle_alpha   90.00
_cell.angle_beta   90.00
_cell.angle_gamma   90.00
#
_symmetry.space_group_name_H-M   'P 1'
#
loop_
_entity.id
_entity.type
_entity.pdbx_description
1 polymer ?
#
loop_
_entity_poly.entity_id
_entity_poly.type
_entity_poly.pdbx_seq_one_letter_code
_entity_poly.pdbx_strand_id
1 'polypeptide(L)'
;MTILKNPSGDGFILKTKNSQVNITRSKIEIGDFKISGPGEYDLSDVSCDVQSLDGHINSLIESEMILLGALDAKVDIEDLSEDFTKVSVLLLFIDNVNDIKLASSLVSKVEPQLVFYLSQEIIDSKVESSIETVPSPFKISKNELVYEGTRHLVFE
;
A
#
# COMPACT_ATOMS: atom_id res chain seq x y z
N MET A 1 -5.46 4.98 16.03
CA MET A 1 -4.01 5.00 15.75
C MET A 1 -3.75 3.77 14.93
N THR A 2 -3.19 3.95 13.75
CA THR A 2 -3.01 2.90 12.77
C THR A 2 -1.58 2.41 12.83
N ILE A 3 -1.41 1.10 12.75
CA ILE A 3 -0.11 0.44 12.83
C ILE A 3 0.14 -0.23 11.48
N LEU A 4 1.22 0.18 10.83
CA LEU A 4 1.72 -0.36 9.57
C LEU A 4 2.95 -1.22 9.87
N LYS A 5 3.00 -2.44 9.33
CA LYS A 5 4.13 -3.36 9.55
C LYS A 5 4.50 -4.05 8.25
N ASN A 6 5.80 -4.27 8.05
CA ASN A 6 6.29 -5.32 7.17
C ASN A 6 6.67 -6.54 8.03
N PRO A 7 5.93 -7.68 7.93
CA PRO A 7 6.25 -8.89 8.68
C PRO A 7 7.48 -9.63 8.14
N SER A 8 7.85 -9.43 6.86
CA SER A 8 9.06 -9.87 6.15
C SER A 8 8.76 -9.92 4.65
N GLY A 9 9.71 -9.55 3.78
CA GLY A 9 9.59 -9.72 2.32
C GLY A 9 8.56 -8.79 1.66
N ASP A 10 7.59 -9.37 0.97
CA ASP A 10 6.52 -8.70 0.19
C ASP A 10 5.21 -8.53 0.99
N GLY A 11 5.27 -8.62 2.31
CA GLY A 11 4.10 -8.52 3.17
C GLY A 11 3.87 -7.11 3.73
N PHE A 12 2.62 -6.77 3.96
CA PHE A 12 2.22 -5.59 4.71
C PHE A 12 1.04 -5.90 5.62
N ILE A 13 1.05 -5.32 6.82
CA ILE A 13 -0.06 -5.43 7.76
C ILE A 13 -0.55 -4.03 8.12
N LEU A 14 -1.81 -3.76 7.81
CA LEU A 14 -2.58 -2.63 8.30
C LEU A 14 -3.36 -3.08 9.54
N LYS A 15 -3.00 -2.56 10.71
CA LYS A 15 -3.74 -2.83 11.95
C LYS A 15 -4.37 -1.55 12.49
N THR A 16 -5.69 -1.59 12.65
CA THR A 16 -6.48 -0.53 13.27
C THR A 16 -6.90 -0.95 14.68
N LYS A 17 -7.80 -0.20 15.33
CA LYS A 17 -8.34 -0.59 16.63
C LYS A 17 -9.21 -1.85 16.53
N ASN A 18 -9.95 -1.99 15.45
CA ASN A 18 -11.00 -3.00 15.29
C ASN A 18 -10.63 -4.11 14.31
N SER A 19 -9.68 -3.86 13.40
CA SER A 19 -9.36 -4.78 12.30
C SER A 19 -7.86 -4.94 12.09
N GLN A 20 -7.51 -6.04 11.43
CA GLN A 20 -6.18 -6.27 10.90
C GLN A 20 -6.32 -6.80 9.49
N VAL A 21 -5.67 -6.13 8.53
CA VAL A 21 -5.61 -6.53 7.13
C VAL A 21 -4.18 -6.93 6.82
N ASN A 22 -3.98 -8.17 6.38
CA ASN A 22 -2.70 -8.65 5.87
C ASN A 22 -2.77 -8.61 4.34
N ILE A 23 -1.78 -7.96 3.73
CA ILE A 23 -1.71 -7.72 2.29
C ILE A 23 -0.39 -8.30 1.80
N THR A 24 -0.43 -9.11 0.77
CA THR A 24 0.74 -9.48 -0.03
C THR A 24 0.39 -9.33 -1.51
N ARG A 25 1.36 -9.49 -2.41
CA ARG A 25 1.12 -9.40 -3.86
C ARG A 25 0.05 -10.37 -4.38
N SER A 26 -0.17 -11.49 -3.68
CA SER A 26 -1.03 -12.59 -4.11
C SER A 26 -2.23 -12.86 -3.22
N LYS A 27 -2.38 -12.15 -2.09
CA LYS A 27 -3.51 -12.37 -1.19
C LYS A 27 -3.81 -11.16 -0.31
N ILE A 28 -5.07 -11.05 0.07
CA ILE A 28 -5.57 -10.13 1.08
C ILE A 28 -6.35 -10.95 2.11
N GLU A 29 -6.05 -10.73 3.39
CA GLU A 29 -6.70 -11.39 4.52
C GLU A 29 -7.20 -10.32 5.50
N ILE A 30 -8.48 -10.38 5.89
CA ILE A 30 -9.10 -9.48 6.88
C ILE A 30 -9.46 -10.31 8.11
N GLY A 31 -8.69 -10.17 9.19
CA GLY A 31 -8.77 -11.08 10.34
C GLY A 31 -8.49 -12.53 9.92
N ASP A 32 -9.47 -13.42 10.17
CA ASP A 32 -9.40 -14.84 9.76
C ASP A 32 -10.00 -15.10 8.36
N PHE A 33 -10.58 -14.07 7.72
CA PHE A 33 -11.21 -14.20 6.41
C PHE A 33 -10.19 -13.99 5.29
N LYS A 34 -10.16 -14.90 4.31
CA LYS A 34 -9.32 -14.79 3.11
C LYS A 34 -10.14 -14.35 1.93
N ILE A 35 -9.72 -13.27 1.27
CA ILE A 35 -10.35 -12.84 0.02
C ILE A 35 -10.03 -13.86 -1.08
N SER A 36 -11.07 -14.38 -1.73
CA SER A 36 -10.97 -15.50 -2.68
C SER A 36 -10.89 -15.08 -4.15
N GLY A 37 -10.98 -13.79 -4.46
CA GLY A 37 -10.90 -13.27 -5.82
C GLY A 37 -11.27 -11.79 -5.92
N PRO A 38 -11.43 -11.27 -7.14
CA PRO A 38 -11.90 -9.91 -7.38
C PRO A 38 -13.34 -9.71 -6.89
N GLY A 39 -13.64 -8.50 -6.43
CA GLY A 39 -14.95 -8.10 -5.94
C GLY A 39 -14.87 -7.12 -4.78
N GLU A 40 -16.04 -6.65 -4.36
CA GLU A 40 -16.21 -5.77 -3.20
C GLU A 40 -16.52 -6.61 -1.95
N TYR A 41 -15.84 -6.30 -0.85
CA TYR A 41 -15.93 -6.98 0.44
C TYR A 41 -16.10 -5.96 1.56
N ASP A 42 -17.09 -6.14 2.42
CA ASP A 42 -17.31 -5.32 3.62
C ASP A 42 -17.29 -6.22 4.86
N LEU A 43 -16.21 -6.13 5.64
CA LEU A 43 -15.89 -7.04 6.74
C LEU A 43 -15.29 -6.29 7.92
N SER A 44 -15.97 -6.30 9.07
CA SER A 44 -15.42 -5.82 10.36
C SER A 44 -14.81 -4.40 10.28
N ASP A 45 -15.59 -3.43 9.80
CA ASP A 45 -15.18 -2.03 9.59
C ASP A 45 -14.06 -1.85 8.56
N VAL A 46 -13.90 -2.82 7.66
CA VAL A 46 -13.00 -2.74 6.50
C VAL A 46 -13.83 -2.91 5.24
N SER A 47 -13.83 -1.89 4.39
CA SER A 47 -14.28 -2.01 3.01
C SER A 47 -13.07 -2.30 2.13
N CYS A 48 -13.18 -3.29 1.24
CA CYS A 48 -12.12 -3.68 0.34
C CYS A 48 -12.69 -3.93 -1.06
N ASP A 49 -12.24 -3.16 -2.04
CA ASP A 49 -12.46 -3.44 -3.45
C ASP A 49 -11.19 -4.10 -4.02
N VAL A 50 -11.34 -5.30 -4.56
CA VAL A 50 -10.25 -6.09 -5.13
C VAL A 50 -10.46 -6.24 -6.63
N GLN A 51 -9.44 -5.83 -7.39
CA GLN A 51 -9.41 -5.92 -8.84
C GLN A 51 -8.25 -6.79 -9.27
N SER A 52 -8.41 -7.49 -10.40
CA SER A 52 -7.31 -8.20 -11.04
C SER A 52 -6.96 -7.47 -12.33
N LEU A 53 -5.80 -6.81 -12.35
CA LEU A 53 -5.24 -6.18 -13.54
C LEU A 53 -3.92 -6.88 -13.84
N ASP A 54 -3.74 -7.32 -15.09
CA ASP A 54 -2.55 -8.02 -15.58
C ASP A 54 -2.13 -9.25 -14.75
N GLY A 55 -3.08 -9.93 -14.10
CA GLY A 55 -2.81 -11.09 -13.25
C GLY A 55 -2.26 -10.74 -11.85
N HIS A 56 -2.21 -9.45 -11.50
CA HIS A 56 -1.85 -8.94 -10.18
C HIS A 56 -3.11 -8.58 -9.37
N ILE A 57 -3.03 -8.75 -8.04
CA ILE A 57 -4.09 -8.30 -7.14
C ILE A 57 -3.84 -6.82 -6.84
N ASN A 58 -4.79 -5.99 -7.27
CA ASN A 58 -4.85 -4.57 -6.94
C ASN A 58 -6.02 -4.35 -6.00
N SER A 59 -5.84 -3.49 -5.00
CA SER A 59 -6.91 -3.28 -4.03
C SER A 59 -6.98 -1.87 -3.49
N LEU A 60 -8.21 -1.44 -3.21
CA LEU A 60 -8.52 -0.30 -2.37
C LEU A 60 -9.07 -0.84 -1.06
N ILE A 61 -8.47 -0.44 0.05
CA ILE A 61 -8.81 -0.90 1.40
C ILE A 61 -9.09 0.34 2.25
N GLU A 62 -10.33 0.50 2.68
CA GLU A 62 -10.75 1.56 3.58
C GLU A 62 -10.94 1.02 4.99
N SER A 63 -10.27 1.63 5.97
CA SER A 63 -10.54 1.38 7.39
C SER A 63 -10.15 2.57 8.26
N GLU A 64 -10.97 2.90 9.26
CA GLU A 64 -10.78 4.05 10.17
C GLU A 64 -10.44 5.37 9.44
N MET A 65 -11.09 5.63 8.29
CA MET A 65 -10.88 6.82 7.44
C MET A 65 -9.48 6.89 6.79
N ILE A 66 -8.77 5.77 6.72
CA ILE A 66 -7.58 5.61 5.88
C ILE A 66 -8.01 4.82 4.65
N LEU A 67 -7.86 5.44 3.49
CA LEU A 67 -7.95 4.75 2.22
C LEU A 67 -6.55 4.33 1.78
N LEU A 68 -6.32 3.03 1.72
CA LEU A 68 -5.07 2.41 1.30
C LEU A 68 -5.24 1.81 -0.09
N GLY A 69 -4.32 2.14 -0.99
CA GLY A 69 -4.19 1.47 -2.28
C GLY A 69 -3.04 0.48 -2.21
N ALA A 70 -3.21 -0.75 -2.67
CA ALA A 70 -2.11 -1.69 -2.87
C ALA A 70 -2.04 -2.10 -4.34
N LEU A 71 -0.92 -1.78 -4.98
CA LEU A 71 -0.70 -1.94 -6.41
C LEU A 71 0.66 -2.57 -6.72
N ASP A 72 0.74 -3.29 -7.83
CA ASP A 72 2.04 -3.58 -8.45
C ASP A 72 2.53 -2.33 -9.22
N ALA A 73 3.83 -2.00 -9.12
CA ALA A 73 4.40 -0.84 -9.80
C ALA A 73 4.33 -0.91 -11.33
N LYS A 74 4.05 -2.09 -11.89
CA LYS A 74 3.93 -2.33 -13.34
C LYS A 74 2.53 -2.12 -13.90
N VAL A 75 1.52 -1.90 -13.05
CA VAL A 75 0.14 -1.68 -13.48
C VAL A 75 0.07 -0.43 -14.35
N ASP A 76 -0.64 -0.52 -15.48
CA ASP A 76 -0.91 0.65 -16.29
C ASP A 76 -1.81 1.61 -15.52
N ILE A 77 -1.38 2.86 -15.51
CA ILE A 77 -2.03 3.94 -14.80
C ILE A 77 -3.41 4.27 -15.37
N GLU A 78 -3.65 3.96 -16.65
CA GLU A 78 -4.94 4.14 -17.32
C GLU A 78 -6.00 3.13 -16.86
N ASP A 79 -5.59 1.98 -16.33
CA ASP A 79 -6.49 0.92 -15.87
C ASP A 79 -6.95 1.12 -14.42
N LEU A 80 -6.39 2.09 -13.71
CA LEU A 80 -6.75 2.40 -12.32
C LEU A 80 -8.07 3.15 -12.23
N SER A 81 -8.92 2.74 -11.28
CA SER A 81 -10.15 3.47 -10.96
C SER A 81 -9.84 4.88 -10.45
N GLU A 82 -10.76 5.82 -10.69
CA GLU A 82 -10.62 7.21 -10.21
C GLU A 82 -10.49 7.30 -8.68
N ASP A 83 -10.97 6.31 -7.94
CA ASP A 83 -10.90 6.26 -6.48
C ASP A 83 -9.46 6.12 -5.95
N PHE A 84 -8.52 5.66 -6.78
CA PHE A 84 -7.10 5.67 -6.42
C PHE A 84 -6.58 7.09 -6.16
N THR A 85 -7.15 8.13 -6.79
CA THR A 85 -6.75 9.53 -6.52
C THR A 85 -7.08 10.03 -5.12
N LYS A 86 -7.87 9.26 -4.34
CA LYS A 86 -8.25 9.58 -2.96
C LYS A 86 -7.39 8.83 -1.94
N VAL A 87 -6.50 7.95 -2.39
CA VAL A 87 -5.69 7.08 -1.53
C VAL A 87 -4.74 7.92 -0.69
N SER A 88 -4.79 7.72 0.63
CA SER A 88 -3.89 8.39 1.55
C SER A 88 -2.57 7.65 1.76
N VAL A 89 -2.60 6.32 1.60
CA VAL A 89 -1.44 5.44 1.76
C VAL A 89 -1.38 4.51 0.56
N LEU A 90 -0.33 4.63 -0.24
CA LEU A 90 -0.10 3.76 -1.38
C LEU A 90 0.97 2.72 -1.03
N LEU A 91 0.65 1.45 -1.19
CA LEU A 91 1.61 0.34 -1.15
C LEU A 91 1.96 -0.03 -2.58
N LEU A 92 3.25 -0.03 -2.89
CA LEU A 92 3.77 -0.42 -4.19
C LEU A 92 4.64 -1.66 -4.05
N PHE A 93 4.19 -2.75 -4.65
CA PHE A 93 5.01 -3.94 -4.82
C PHE A 93 6.03 -3.68 -5.93
N ILE A 94 7.31 -3.82 -5.60
CA ILE A 94 8.40 -3.53 -6.52
C ILE A 94 9.36 -4.72 -6.59
N ASP A 95 9.71 -5.16 -7.80
CA ASP A 95 10.65 -6.28 -7.97
C ASP A 95 12.10 -5.83 -7.87
N ASN A 96 12.42 -4.68 -8.45
CA ASN A 96 13.79 -4.18 -8.56
C ASN A 96 13.86 -2.66 -8.59
N VAL A 97 15.07 -2.12 -8.51
CA VAL A 97 15.33 -0.67 -8.50
C VAL A 97 14.76 0.07 -9.73
N ASN A 98 14.73 -0.54 -10.92
CA ASN A 98 14.25 0.14 -12.13
C ASN A 98 12.75 0.40 -12.08
N ASP A 99 12.00 -0.44 -11.37
CA ASP A 99 10.56 -0.32 -11.21
C ASP A 99 10.18 0.90 -10.34
N ILE A 100 11.12 1.49 -9.58
CA ILE A 100 10.89 2.76 -8.86
C ILE A 100 10.56 3.90 -9.84
N LYS A 101 11.14 3.89 -11.04
CA LYS A 101 10.82 4.89 -12.07
C LYS A 101 9.38 4.75 -12.55
N LEU A 102 8.91 3.52 -12.73
CA LEU A 102 7.52 3.23 -13.09
C LEU A 102 6.58 3.67 -11.96
N ALA A 103 6.95 3.35 -10.73
CA ALA A 103 6.24 3.79 -9.53
C ALA A 103 6.12 5.33 -9.43
N SER A 104 7.12 6.10 -9.89
CA SER A 104 7.05 7.57 -9.84
C SER A 104 5.86 8.14 -10.60
N SER A 105 5.53 7.55 -11.75
CA SER A 105 4.37 7.96 -12.55
C SER A 105 3.06 7.62 -11.82
N LEU A 106 2.95 6.43 -11.24
CA LEU A 106 1.81 6.04 -10.40
C LEU A 106 1.62 7.00 -9.22
N VAL A 107 2.69 7.27 -8.48
CA VAL A 107 2.67 8.20 -7.34
C VAL A 107 2.22 9.59 -7.78
N SER A 108 2.69 10.08 -8.92
CA SER A 108 2.33 11.42 -9.40
C SER A 108 0.85 11.59 -9.79
N LYS A 109 0.14 10.51 -10.14
CA LYS A 109 -1.30 10.58 -10.45
C LYS A 109 -2.17 10.29 -9.24
N VAL A 110 -1.73 9.36 -8.39
CA VAL A 110 -2.43 9.01 -7.15
C VAL A 110 -2.31 10.16 -6.14
N GLU A 111 -1.18 10.87 -6.16
CA GLU A 111 -0.80 11.94 -5.22
C GLU A 111 -1.03 11.55 -3.73
N PRO A 112 -0.58 10.36 -3.29
CA PRO A 112 -0.84 9.90 -1.94
C PRO A 112 0.03 10.66 -0.94
N GLN A 113 -0.42 10.79 0.31
CA GLN A 113 0.42 11.39 1.36
C GLN A 113 1.58 10.49 1.78
N LEU A 114 1.38 9.16 1.77
CA LEU A 114 2.43 8.18 2.04
C LEU A 114 2.53 7.16 0.91
N VAL A 115 3.75 6.79 0.56
CA VAL A 115 4.06 5.66 -0.33
C VAL A 115 4.98 4.71 0.41
N PHE A 116 4.62 3.44 0.50
CA PHE A 116 5.48 2.37 0.97
C PHE A 116 5.93 1.52 -0.20
N TYR A 117 7.24 1.44 -0.39
CA TYR A 117 7.84 0.53 -1.35
C TYR A 117 8.12 -0.82 -0.69
N LEU A 118 7.47 -1.87 -1.18
CA LEU A 118 7.61 -3.23 -0.67
C LEU A 118 8.60 -3.99 -1.55
N SER A 119 9.89 -3.93 -1.19
CA SER A 119 10.97 -4.67 -1.85
C SER A 119 12.18 -4.79 -0.94
N GLN A 120 12.72 -6.01 -0.80
CA GLN A 120 13.96 -6.24 -0.06
C GLN A 120 15.17 -5.59 -0.77
N GLU A 121 15.16 -5.55 -2.11
CA GLU A 121 16.27 -5.00 -2.89
C GLU A 121 16.39 -3.48 -2.75
N ILE A 122 15.28 -2.76 -2.57
CA ILE A 122 15.28 -1.30 -2.37
C ILE A 122 15.93 -0.95 -1.02
N ILE A 123 15.64 -1.72 0.03
CA ILE A 123 16.21 -1.53 1.36
C ILE A 123 17.75 -1.61 1.28
N ASP A 124 18.26 -2.62 0.58
CA ASP A 124 19.71 -2.86 0.48
C ASP A 124 20.42 -1.82 -0.39
N SER A 125 19.74 -1.29 -1.40
CA SER A 125 20.34 -0.50 -2.46
C SER A 125 20.42 1.01 -2.15
N LYS A 126 19.75 1.50 -1.09
CA LYS A 126 19.73 2.92 -0.66
C LYS A 126 19.47 3.89 -1.83
N VAL A 127 18.63 3.45 -2.76
CA VAL A 127 18.66 3.90 -4.15
C VAL A 127 18.28 5.36 -4.37
N GLU A 128 17.59 5.97 -3.42
CA GLU A 128 17.30 7.40 -3.48
C GLU A 128 17.40 8.03 -2.09
N SER A 129 18.16 9.12 -2.02
CA SER A 129 18.31 9.94 -0.80
C SER A 129 16.98 10.53 -0.30
N SER A 130 15.93 10.48 -1.11
CA SER A 130 14.57 10.95 -0.80
C SER A 130 13.67 9.89 -0.18
N ILE A 131 14.07 8.61 -0.15
CA ILE A 131 13.30 7.53 0.47
C ILE A 131 13.73 7.40 1.93
N GLU A 132 12.79 7.61 2.84
CA GLU A 132 12.99 7.50 4.28
C GLU A 132 12.85 6.04 4.72
N THR A 133 13.80 5.56 5.51
CA THR A 133 13.71 4.25 6.16
C THR A 133 13.01 4.39 7.51
N VAL A 134 12.00 3.57 7.77
CA VAL A 134 11.19 3.60 9.00
C VAL A 134 11.17 2.25 9.72
N PRO A 135 11.08 2.21 11.06
CA PRO A 135 11.04 0.96 11.79
C PRO A 135 9.73 0.19 11.54
N SER A 136 9.77 -1.13 11.62
CA SER A 136 8.57 -2.01 11.68
C SER A 136 8.32 -2.44 13.14
N PRO A 137 7.20 -2.08 13.78
CA PRO A 137 6.04 -1.33 13.28
C PRO A 137 6.25 0.18 13.14
N PHE A 138 5.67 0.76 12.08
CA PHE A 138 5.47 2.19 11.90
C PHE A 138 4.06 2.55 12.36
N LYS A 139 3.94 3.54 13.25
CA LYS A 139 2.65 3.98 13.80
C LYS A 139 2.32 5.36 13.26
N ILE A 140 1.07 5.52 12.83
CA ILE A 140 0.60 6.80 12.32
C ILE A 140 -0.82 7.10 12.80
N SER A 141 -1.08 8.37 13.10
CA SER A 141 -2.40 8.92 13.35
C SER A 141 -2.92 9.66 12.12
N LYS A 142 -4.25 9.81 12.03
CA LYS A 142 -4.89 10.55 10.93
C LYS A 142 -4.35 11.99 10.78
N ASN A 143 -4.01 12.64 11.89
CA ASN A 143 -3.50 14.02 11.86
C ASN A 143 -2.09 14.10 11.24
N GLU A 144 -1.33 13.01 11.29
CA GLU A 144 0.00 12.90 10.68
C GLU A 144 -0.06 12.56 9.18
N LEU A 145 -1.23 12.18 8.66
CA LEU A 145 -1.49 12.02 7.22
C LEU A 145 -1.78 13.36 6.51
N VAL A 146 -1.76 14.49 7.23
CA VAL A 146 -1.88 15.83 6.66
C VAL A 146 -0.47 16.39 6.46
N TYR A 147 0.15 16.02 5.34
CA TYR A 147 1.50 16.47 4.98
C TYR A 147 1.45 17.25 3.66
N GLU A 148 2.26 18.30 3.53
CA GLU A 148 2.47 18.95 2.22
C GLU A 148 3.37 18.05 1.37
N GLY A 149 2.77 17.33 0.42
CA GLY A 149 3.44 16.43 -0.50
C GLY A 149 3.46 14.96 -0.05
N THR A 150 4.15 14.13 -0.84
CA THR A 150 4.25 12.68 -0.65
C THR A 150 5.51 12.30 0.11
N ARG A 151 5.36 11.50 1.18
CA ARG A 151 6.51 10.85 1.84
C ARG A 151 6.73 9.47 1.26
N HIS A 152 7.97 9.20 0.89
CA HIS A 152 8.42 7.95 0.30
C HIS A 152 9.11 7.11 1.38
N LEU A 153 8.57 5.93 1.68
CA LEU A 153 8.95 5.15 2.85
C LEU A 153 9.35 3.71 2.46
N VAL A 154 10.34 3.17 3.16
CA VAL A 154 10.68 1.73 3.21
C VAL A 154 10.82 1.30 4.65
N PHE A 155 10.51 0.04 4.97
CA PHE A 155 10.78 -0.49 6.29
C PHE A 155 12.26 -0.86 6.45
N GLU A 156 12.81 -0.68 7.66
CA GLU A 156 14.10 -1.27 8.08
C GLU A 156 14.10 -2.80 7.99
#